data_AF-A0A949HGN1-F1
#
_entry.id   AF-A0A949HGN1-F1
#
_cell.length_a   1.000
_cell.length_b   1.000
_cell.length_c   1.000
_cell.angle_alpha   90.00
_cell.angle_beta   90.00
_cell.angle_gamma   90.00
#
_symmetry.space_group_name_H-M   'P 1'
#
loop_
_entity.id
_entity.type
_entity.pdbx_description
1 polymer ?
#
loop_
_entity_poly.entity_id
_entity_poly.type
_entity_poly.pdbx_seq_one_letter_code
_entity_poly.pdbx_strand_id
1 'polypeptide(L)'
;MEPLTRDPARLLIVVLVGVTGVIVALGGAVGAPAALAIGGVLLRWAGIITGVALLVGLTAVASHHLRRIAARDGEWLQSVIILTSMAAVIITGTLVGFSPEGIVVLPASLSERPFRDLFSLIYQPLAASFLGLLAFFAISAAFRASRRGSPEAIVIIAVGALLLIGSATPADALGAPVAEVLAAIDAGIVVPAARGVLIGAAIGAIVAGVRVFIGLDRPYLDR
;
A
#
# COMPACT_ATOMS: atom_id res chain seq x y z
N MET A 1 -13.81 16.94 14.94
CA MET A 1 -13.31 17.28 13.60
C MET A 1 -13.48 18.77 13.44
N GLU A 2 -12.39 19.52 13.58
CA GLU A 2 -12.44 20.98 13.42
C GLU A 2 -12.53 21.30 11.92
N PRO A 3 -13.41 22.22 11.48
CA PRO A 3 -13.63 22.46 10.05
C PRO A 3 -12.34 22.93 9.37
N LEU A 4 -12.02 22.31 8.23
CA LEU A 4 -10.84 22.56 7.38
C LEU A 4 -10.64 24.05 7.01
N THR A 5 -11.69 24.87 7.13
CA THR A 5 -11.68 26.30 6.79
C THR A 5 -10.90 27.19 7.75
N ARG A 6 -10.46 26.68 8.91
CA ARG A 6 -9.72 27.48 9.91
C ARG A 6 -8.20 27.49 9.75
N ASP A 7 -7.64 26.57 8.95
CA ASP A 7 -6.19 26.47 8.74
C ASP A 7 -5.86 26.61 7.23
N PRO A 8 -5.55 27.83 6.77
CA PRO A 8 -5.31 28.10 5.35
C PRO A 8 -4.08 27.36 4.81
N ALA A 9 -3.10 27.03 5.66
CA ALA A 9 -1.91 26.30 5.26
C ALA A 9 -2.23 24.83 4.92
N ARG A 10 -3.11 24.19 5.70
CA ARG A 10 -3.57 22.82 5.42
C ARG A 10 -4.37 22.73 4.13
N LEU A 11 -5.29 23.68 3.92
CA LEU A 11 -6.07 23.73 2.68
C LEU A 11 -5.16 23.91 1.47
N LEU A 12 -4.15 24.78 1.56
CA LEU A 12 -3.19 25.01 0.49
C LEU A 12 -2.41 23.74 0.13
N ILE A 13 -1.94 22.98 1.12
CA ILE A 13 -1.23 21.71 0.89
C ILE A 13 -2.14 20.68 0.21
N VAL A 14 -3.37 20.51 0.70
CA VAL A 14 -4.32 19.52 0.14
C VAL A 14 -4.69 19.87 -1.30
N VAL A 15 -4.96 21.16 -1.57
CA VAL A 15 -5.26 21.64 -2.91
C VAL A 15 -4.06 21.45 -3.83
N LEU A 16 -2.85 21.78 -3.39
CA LEU A 16 -1.65 21.66 -4.19
C LEU A 16 -1.36 20.19 -4.54
N VAL A 17 -1.44 19.27 -3.58
CA VAL A 17 -1.29 17.83 -3.82
C VAL A 17 -2.38 17.31 -4.75
N GLY A 18 -3.64 17.70 -4.53
CA GLY A 18 -4.77 17.30 -5.37
C GLY A 18 -4.62 17.75 -6.82
N VAL A 19 -4.28 19.03 -7.04
CA VAL A 19 -4.04 19.61 -8.36
C VAL A 19 -2.86 18.92 -9.05
N THR A 20 -1.78 18.66 -8.32
CA THR A 20 -0.59 17.95 -8.84
C THR A 20 -0.98 16.54 -9.32
N GLY A 21 -1.77 15.82 -8.54
CA GLY A 21 -2.28 14.49 -8.91
C GLY A 21 -3.17 14.52 -10.15
N VAL A 22 -4.06 15.51 -10.26
CA VAL A 22 -4.94 15.69 -11.43
C VAL A 22 -4.14 16.00 -12.69
N ILE A 23 -3.12 16.86 -12.63
CA ILE A 23 -2.27 17.19 -13.79
C ILE A 23 -1.56 15.93 -14.32
N VAL A 24 -1.00 15.12 -13.42
CA VAL A 24 -0.34 13.86 -13.79
C VAL A 24 -1.35 12.88 -14.41
N ALA A 25 -2.52 12.72 -13.80
CA ALA A 25 -3.56 11.81 -14.29
C ALA A 25 -4.09 12.23 -15.67
N LEU A 26 -4.35 13.53 -15.88
CA LEU A 26 -4.79 14.07 -17.17
C LEU A 26 -3.72 13.91 -18.24
N GLY A 27 -2.45 14.11 -17.91
CA GLY A 27 -1.33 13.87 -18.82
C GLY A 27 -1.32 12.44 -19.35
N GLY A 28 -1.45 11.46 -18.44
CA GLY A 28 -1.48 10.04 -18.82
C GLY A 28 -2.75 9.60 -19.55
N ALA A 29 -3.92 10.15 -19.19
CA ALA A 29 -5.20 9.74 -19.75
C ALA A 29 -5.50 10.37 -21.12
N VAL A 30 -5.15 11.65 -21.31
CA VAL A 30 -5.55 12.44 -22.50
C VAL A 30 -4.36 12.68 -23.45
N GLY A 31 -3.13 12.47 -22.98
CA GLY A 31 -1.93 12.68 -23.81
C GLY A 31 -1.63 14.14 -24.13
N ALA A 32 -2.18 15.10 -23.37
CA ALA A 32 -1.95 16.53 -23.59
C ALA A 32 -0.45 16.88 -23.39
N PRO A 33 0.25 17.44 -24.41
CA PRO A 33 1.71 17.62 -24.35
C PRO A 33 2.19 18.47 -23.17
N ALA A 34 1.46 19.54 -22.84
CA ALA A 34 1.78 20.40 -21.69
C ALA A 34 1.62 19.68 -20.35
N ALA A 35 0.56 18.88 -20.20
CA ALA A 35 0.32 18.09 -18.98
C ALA A 35 1.36 16.96 -18.82
N LEU A 36 1.78 16.32 -19.92
CA LEU A 36 2.86 15.34 -19.92
C LEU A 36 4.20 15.95 -19.52
N ALA A 37 4.54 17.14 -20.03
CA ALA A 37 5.78 17.83 -19.69
C ALA A 37 5.82 18.23 -18.21
N ILE A 38 4.74 18.84 -17.69
CA ILE A 38 4.63 19.24 -16.29
C ILE A 38 4.61 18.00 -15.39
N GLY A 39 3.81 16.99 -15.75
CA GLY A 39 3.75 15.71 -15.05
C GLY A 39 5.13 15.05 -14.94
N GLY A 40 5.92 15.02 -16.02
CA GLY A 40 7.28 14.48 -15.99
C GLY A 40 8.25 15.23 -15.07
N VAL A 41 8.12 16.55 -14.94
CA VAL A 41 8.88 17.33 -13.95
C VAL A 41 8.45 16.99 -12.53
N LEU A 42 7.14 16.93 -12.28
CA LEU A 42 6.58 16.57 -10.97
C LEU A 42 6.99 15.16 -10.54
N LEU A 43 6.92 14.17 -11.45
CA LEU A 43 7.35 12.80 -11.16
C LEU A 43 8.84 12.71 -10.86
N ARG A 44 9.69 13.50 -11.54
CA ARG A 44 11.14 13.52 -11.24
C ARG A 44 11.41 14.05 -9.83
N TRP A 45 10.78 15.15 -9.45
CA TRP A 45 10.88 15.67 -8.08
C TRP A 45 10.33 14.69 -7.05
N ALA A 46 9.19 14.07 -7.32
CA ALA A 46 8.61 13.03 -6.47
C ALA A 46 9.58 11.85 -6.31
N GLY A 47 10.25 11.42 -7.39
CA GLY A 47 11.27 10.37 -7.35
C GLY A 47 12.47 10.73 -6.46
N ILE A 48 12.99 11.96 -6.59
CA ILE A 48 14.10 12.45 -5.75
C ILE A 48 13.69 12.48 -4.27
N ILE A 49 12.52 13.07 -3.97
CA ILE A 49 12.00 13.16 -2.61
C ILE A 49 11.78 11.75 -2.03
N THR A 50 11.21 10.84 -2.81
CA THR A 50 11.00 9.44 -2.40
C THR A 50 12.32 8.75 -2.09
N GLY A 51 13.34 8.92 -2.94
CA GLY A 51 14.68 8.36 -2.71
C GLY A 51 15.30 8.86 -1.41
N VAL A 52 15.26 10.18 -1.16
CA VAL A 52 15.77 10.77 0.09
C VAL A 52 14.96 10.27 1.30
N ALA A 53 13.63 10.24 1.19
CA ALA A 53 12.76 9.76 2.26
C ALA A 53 13.01 8.29 2.60
N LEU A 54 13.27 7.44 1.60
CA LEU A 54 13.64 6.04 1.80
C LEU A 54 14.95 5.92 2.57
N LEU A 55 15.98 6.71 2.24
CA LEU A 55 17.25 6.71 2.97
C LEU A 55 17.08 7.14 4.42
N VAL A 56 16.29 8.19 4.67
CA VAL A 56 15.97 8.66 6.02
C VAL A 56 15.22 7.59 6.80
N GLY A 57 14.20 6.96 6.20
CA GLY A 57 13.43 5.88 6.81
C GLY A 57 14.30 4.68 7.15
N LEU A 58 15.16 4.27 6.23
CA LEU A 58 16.10 3.17 6.44
C LEU A 58 17.06 3.45 7.60
N THR A 59 17.62 4.66 7.65
CA THR A 59 18.53 5.09 8.71
C THR A 59 17.83 5.16 10.07
N ALA A 60 16.58 5.64 10.10
CA ALA A 60 15.78 5.70 11.31
C ALA A 60 15.51 4.29 11.89
N VAL A 61 15.05 3.36 11.05
CA VAL A 61 14.79 1.96 11.44
C VAL A 61 16.09 1.29 11.88
N ALA A 62 17.16 1.41 11.09
CA ALA A 62 18.45 0.79 11.39
C ALA A 62 19.01 1.31 12.73
N SER A 63 19.05 2.63 12.92
CA SER A 63 19.58 3.24 14.15
C SER A 63 18.76 2.88 15.39
N HIS A 64 17.43 2.75 15.27
CA HIS A 64 16.58 2.29 16.37
C HIS A 64 16.94 0.85 16.79
N HIS A 65 16.97 -0.08 15.84
CA HIS A 65 17.24 -1.49 16.13
C HIS A 65 18.70 -1.76 16.51
N LEU A 66 19.67 -1.05 15.93
CA LEU A 66 21.08 -1.15 16.31
C LEU A 66 21.32 -0.71 17.77
N ARG A 67 20.71 0.41 18.19
CA ARG A 67 20.77 0.85 19.60
C ARG A 67 20.17 -0.19 20.54
N ARG A 68 19.04 -0.79 20.16
CA ARG A 68 18.37 -1.84 20.92
C ARG A 68 19.22 -3.11 21.08
N ILE A 69 19.96 -3.48 20.03
CA ILE A 69 20.91 -4.59 20.06
C ILE A 69 22.11 -4.26 20.96
N ALA A 70 22.66 -3.05 20.83
CA ALA A 70 23.79 -2.59 21.64
C ALA A 70 23.43 -2.53 23.13
N ALA A 71 22.21 -2.09 23.45
CA ALA A 71 21.69 -2.03 24.82
C ALA A 71 21.27 -3.41 25.38
N ARG A 72 21.21 -4.47 24.56
CA ARG A 72 20.72 -5.81 24.94
C ARG A 72 19.35 -5.80 25.63
N ASP A 73 18.45 -4.93 25.15
CA ASP A 73 17.07 -4.87 25.62
C ASP A 73 16.33 -6.21 25.44
N GLY A 74 15.21 -6.40 26.16
CA GLY A 74 14.46 -7.67 26.20
C GLY A 74 14.03 -8.27 24.85
N GLU A 75 14.03 -7.51 23.75
CA GLU A 75 13.74 -8.00 22.40
C GLU A 75 14.86 -7.71 21.37
N TRP A 76 16.12 -7.76 21.81
CA TRP A 76 17.27 -7.53 20.93
C TRP A 76 17.35 -8.55 19.78
N LEU A 77 16.90 -9.80 19.99
CA LEU A 77 16.92 -10.84 18.97
C LEU A 77 15.95 -10.53 17.82
N GLN A 78 14.76 -10.01 18.13
CA GLN A 78 13.78 -9.55 17.15
C GLN A 78 14.35 -8.40 16.32
N SER A 79 15.16 -7.55 16.95
CA SER A 79 15.86 -6.47 16.24
C SER A 79 16.91 -6.99 15.27
N VAL A 80 17.61 -8.09 15.61
CA VAL A 80 18.52 -8.76 14.66
C VAL A 80 17.74 -9.29 13.46
N ILE A 81 16.61 -9.96 13.70
CA ILE A 81 15.75 -10.48 12.62
C ILE A 81 15.33 -9.34 11.68
N ILE A 82 14.83 -8.23 12.21
CA ILE A 82 14.41 -7.07 11.41
C ILE A 82 15.56 -6.53 10.56
N LEU A 83 16.74 -6.33 11.15
CA LEU A 83 17.91 -5.82 10.41
C LEU A 83 18.37 -6.80 9.32
N THR A 84 18.35 -8.11 9.61
CA THR A 84 18.71 -9.13 8.61
C THR A 84 17.70 -9.20 7.47
N SER A 85 16.40 -9.12 7.75
CA SER A 85 15.35 -9.08 6.73
C SER A 85 15.43 -7.81 5.89
N MET A 86 15.70 -6.66 6.51
CA MET A 86 15.92 -5.38 5.84
C MET A 86 17.11 -5.48 4.87
N ALA A 87 18.24 -6.03 5.33
CA ALA A 87 19.41 -6.26 4.49
C ALA A 87 19.12 -7.22 3.33
N ALA A 88 18.42 -8.33 3.60
CA ALA A 88 18.03 -9.29 2.56
C ALA A 88 17.20 -8.61 1.46
N VAL A 89 16.17 -7.84 1.81
CA VAL A 89 15.34 -7.13 0.83
C VAL A 89 16.15 -6.12 0.02
N ILE A 90 17.06 -5.37 0.65
CA ILE A 90 17.93 -4.42 -0.07
C ILE A 90 18.83 -5.15 -1.06
N ILE A 91 19.52 -6.22 -0.61
CA ILE A 91 20.45 -6.98 -1.45
C ILE A 91 19.70 -7.58 -2.65
N THR A 92 18.59 -8.27 -2.39
CA THR A 92 17.79 -8.91 -3.43
C THR A 92 17.11 -7.90 -4.35
N GLY A 93 16.70 -6.74 -3.83
CA GLY A 93 16.03 -5.69 -4.62
C GLY A 93 16.97 -4.78 -5.40
N THR A 94 18.26 -4.73 -5.09
CA THR A 94 19.21 -3.76 -5.68
C THR A 94 20.52 -4.33 -6.19
N LEU A 95 21.02 -5.45 -5.66
CA LEU A 95 22.35 -5.99 -5.97
C LEU A 95 22.31 -7.33 -6.70
N VAL A 96 21.20 -8.06 -6.63
CA VAL A 96 21.07 -9.39 -7.22
C VAL A 96 19.95 -9.38 -8.25
N GLY A 97 20.32 -9.25 -9.51
CA GLY A 97 19.43 -9.41 -10.65
C GLY A 97 19.68 -10.72 -11.39
N PHE A 98 18.61 -11.45 -11.72
CA PHE A 98 18.72 -12.66 -12.54
C PHE A 98 18.18 -12.37 -13.94
N SER A 99 19.07 -12.20 -14.92
CA SER A 99 18.71 -12.18 -16.33
C SER A 99 18.87 -13.58 -16.94
N PRO A 100 18.20 -13.89 -18.07
CA PRO A 100 18.42 -15.13 -18.81
C PRO A 100 19.88 -15.36 -19.25
N GLU A 101 20.73 -14.32 -19.22
CA GLU A 101 22.12 -14.33 -19.67
C GLU A 101 23.15 -14.41 -18.53
N GLY A 102 22.71 -14.42 -17.26
CA GLY A 102 23.58 -14.56 -16.08
C GLY A 102 23.18 -13.66 -14.89
N ILE A 103 24.07 -13.60 -13.89
CA ILE A 103 23.92 -12.72 -12.72
C ILE A 103 24.23 -11.28 -13.15
N VAL A 104 23.24 -10.40 -13.11
CA VAL A 104 23.42 -8.97 -13.32
C VAL A 104 23.44 -8.32 -11.94
N VAL A 105 24.51 -7.61 -11.62
CA VAL A 105 24.75 -7.02 -10.28
C VAL A 105 23.87 -5.77 -10.03
N LEU A 106 23.02 -5.39 -10.97
CA LEU A 106 22.08 -4.28 -10.85
C LEU A 106 20.75 -4.66 -11.54
N PRO A 107 19.69 -4.99 -10.78
CA PRO A 107 18.38 -5.24 -11.35
C PRO A 107 17.92 -4.00 -12.12
N ALA A 108 17.55 -4.16 -13.39
CA ALA A 108 16.98 -3.08 -14.19
C ALA A 108 15.54 -2.77 -13.77
N SER A 109 14.87 -3.69 -13.07
CA SER A 109 13.50 -3.51 -12.61
C SER A 109 13.16 -4.36 -11.38
N LEU A 110 12.17 -3.90 -10.60
CA LEU A 110 11.57 -4.66 -9.50
C LEU A 110 10.78 -5.91 -9.95
N SER A 111 10.74 -6.20 -11.26
CA SER A 111 10.10 -7.41 -11.80
C SER A 111 11.03 -8.61 -11.91
N GLU A 112 12.29 -8.46 -11.52
CA GLU A 112 13.25 -9.56 -11.56
C GLU A 112 12.92 -10.65 -10.54
N ARG A 113 13.21 -11.90 -10.92
CA ARG A 113 12.84 -13.11 -10.15
C ARG A 113 13.15 -13.05 -8.65
N PRO A 114 14.33 -12.60 -8.20
CA PRO A 114 14.68 -12.78 -6.79
C PRO A 114 13.85 -11.86 -5.88
N PHE A 115 13.52 -10.64 -6.32
CA PHE A 115 12.59 -9.77 -5.60
C PHE A 115 11.16 -10.31 -5.64
N ARG A 116 10.72 -10.83 -6.79
CA ARG A 116 9.38 -11.45 -6.94
C ARG A 116 9.20 -12.63 -5.98
N ASP A 117 10.22 -13.44 -5.80
CA ASP A 117 10.17 -14.61 -4.92
C ASP A 117 10.09 -14.20 -3.44
N LEU A 118 10.85 -13.18 -3.02
CA LEU A 118 10.70 -12.62 -1.67
C LEU A 118 9.29 -12.04 -1.45
N PHE A 119 8.77 -11.34 -2.45
CA PHE A 119 7.44 -10.74 -2.39
C PHE A 119 6.35 -11.82 -2.29
N SER A 120 6.42 -12.87 -3.10
CA SER A 120 5.43 -13.96 -3.11
C SER A 120 5.53 -14.86 -1.87
N LEU A 121 6.73 -15.04 -1.31
CA LEU A 121 6.95 -15.90 -0.16
C LEU A 121 6.66 -15.21 1.18
N ILE A 122 6.93 -13.91 1.29
CA ILE A 122 6.84 -13.17 2.56
C ILE A 122 5.66 -12.20 2.55
N TYR A 123 5.66 -11.24 1.62
CA TYR A 123 4.66 -10.17 1.62
C TYR A 123 3.26 -10.69 1.32
N GLN A 124 3.11 -11.56 0.31
CA GLN A 124 1.81 -12.04 -0.13
C GLN A 124 1.08 -12.87 0.96
N PRO A 125 1.72 -13.81 1.68
CA PRO A 125 1.07 -14.53 2.79
C PRO A 125 0.75 -13.63 4.00
N LEU A 126 1.63 -12.67 4.33
CA LEU A 126 1.37 -11.67 5.38
C LEU A 126 0.14 -10.82 5.03
N ALA A 127 0.09 -10.28 3.81
CA ALA A 127 -1.04 -9.50 3.32
C ALA A 127 -2.33 -10.34 3.30
N ALA A 128 -2.27 -11.59 2.84
CA ALA A 128 -3.40 -12.51 2.85
C ALA A 128 -3.90 -12.80 4.28
N SER A 129 -3.00 -12.91 5.25
CA SER A 129 -3.35 -13.10 6.66
C SER A 129 -4.10 -11.89 7.24
N PHE A 130 -3.62 -10.67 6.97
CA PHE A 130 -4.31 -9.44 7.38
C PHE A 130 -5.66 -9.28 6.69
N LEU A 131 -5.75 -9.59 5.40
CA LEU A 131 -7.01 -9.57 4.66
C LEU A 131 -7.98 -10.64 5.17
N GLY A 132 -7.48 -11.82 5.56
CA GLY A 132 -8.27 -12.88 6.19
C GLY A 132 -8.87 -12.42 7.53
N LEU A 133 -8.07 -11.75 8.38
CA LEU A 133 -8.58 -11.13 9.61
C LEU A 133 -9.62 -10.06 9.33
N LEU A 134 -9.38 -9.19 8.34
CA LEU A 134 -10.32 -8.15 7.94
C LEU A 134 -11.64 -8.75 7.44
N ALA A 135 -11.58 -9.78 6.59
CA ALA A 135 -12.74 -10.51 6.11
C ALA A 135 -13.51 -11.16 7.27
N PHE A 136 -12.81 -11.82 8.19
CA PHE A 136 -13.41 -12.41 9.38
C PHE A 136 -14.16 -11.37 10.23
N PHE A 137 -13.54 -10.21 10.48
CA PHE A 137 -14.18 -9.12 11.22
C PHE A 137 -15.34 -8.48 10.45
N ALA A 138 -15.22 -8.32 9.13
CA ALA A 138 -16.27 -7.79 8.27
C ALA A 138 -17.50 -8.72 8.26
N ILE A 139 -17.30 -10.03 8.09
CA ILE A 139 -18.37 -11.04 8.16
C ILE A 139 -18.99 -11.05 9.56
N SER A 140 -18.18 -11.02 10.63
CA SER A 140 -18.67 -10.95 12.01
C SER A 140 -19.51 -9.69 12.26
N ALA A 141 -19.09 -8.54 11.74
CA ALA A 141 -19.84 -7.30 11.82
C ALA A 141 -21.14 -7.37 11.02
N ALA A 142 -21.09 -7.93 9.80
CA ALA A 142 -22.25 -8.09 8.94
C ALA A 142 -23.28 -9.04 9.58
N PHE A 143 -22.85 -10.18 10.13
CA PHE A 143 -23.73 -11.11 10.86
C PHE A 143 -24.41 -10.43 12.06
N ARG A 144 -23.66 -9.66 12.85
CA ARG A 144 -24.24 -8.85 13.95
C ARG A 144 -25.22 -7.78 13.45
N ALA A 145 -24.96 -7.18 12.29
CA ALA A 145 -25.84 -6.17 11.69
C ALA A 145 -27.12 -6.80 11.11
N SER A 146 -27.02 -7.95 10.44
CA SER A 146 -28.17 -8.68 9.88
C SER A 146 -29.09 -9.24 10.95
N ARG A 147 -28.57 -9.58 12.14
CA ARG A 147 -29.39 -9.97 13.30
C ARG A 147 -30.33 -8.85 13.79
N ARG A 148 -30.16 -7.60 13.34
CA ARG A 148 -31.12 -6.50 13.57
C ARG A 148 -32.38 -6.61 12.68
N GLY A 149 -32.45 -7.62 11.80
CA GLY A 149 -33.67 -8.06 11.13
C GLY A 149 -34.02 -7.32 9.84
N SER A 150 -33.10 -6.58 9.22
CA SER A 150 -33.39 -5.93 7.93
C SER A 150 -33.17 -6.91 6.77
N PRO A 151 -34.16 -7.11 5.88
CA PRO A 151 -34.03 -8.01 4.73
C PRO A 151 -32.89 -7.58 3.79
N GLU A 152 -32.59 -6.29 3.71
CA GLU A 152 -31.50 -5.73 2.92
C GLU A 152 -30.14 -6.24 3.39
N ALA A 153 -29.95 -6.40 4.71
CA ALA A 153 -28.68 -6.87 5.26
C ALA A 153 -28.43 -8.35 4.90
N ILE A 154 -29.48 -9.16 4.84
CA ILE A 154 -29.38 -10.58 4.44
C ILE A 154 -28.96 -10.69 2.98
N VAL A 155 -29.56 -9.88 2.09
CA VAL A 155 -29.21 -9.86 0.66
C VAL A 155 -27.75 -9.45 0.47
N ILE A 156 -27.30 -8.39 1.13
CA ILE A 156 -25.90 -7.92 1.03
C ILE A 156 -24.93 -9.01 1.49
N ILE A 157 -25.23 -9.72 2.58
CA ILE A 157 -24.38 -10.81 3.09
C ILE A 157 -24.36 -11.97 2.11
N ALA A 158 -25.51 -12.38 1.57
CA ALA A 158 -25.59 -13.48 0.61
C ALA A 158 -24.78 -13.17 -0.66
N VAL A 159 -24.95 -11.98 -1.22
CA VAL A 159 -24.19 -11.52 -2.40
C VAL A 159 -22.71 -11.44 -2.09
N GLY A 160 -22.33 -10.86 -0.95
CA GLY A 160 -20.93 -10.77 -0.53
C GLY A 160 -20.27 -12.14 -0.34
N ALA A 161 -20.97 -13.10 0.28
CA ALA A 161 -20.50 -14.46 0.45
C ALA A 161 -20.33 -15.18 -0.89
N LEU A 162 -21.28 -15.03 -1.82
CA LEU A 162 -21.20 -15.59 -3.17
C LEU A 162 -19.99 -15.04 -3.93
N LEU A 163 -19.76 -13.72 -3.89
CA LEU A 163 -18.61 -13.10 -4.55
C LEU A 163 -17.28 -13.55 -3.95
N LEU A 164 -17.21 -13.65 -2.61
CA LEU A 164 -15.99 -14.13 -1.93
C LEU A 164 -15.67 -15.58 -2.32
N ILE A 165 -16.66 -16.47 -2.29
CA ILE A 165 -16.50 -17.88 -2.69
C ILE A 165 -16.10 -17.97 -4.17
N GLY A 166 -16.77 -17.20 -5.04
CA GLY A 166 -16.45 -17.13 -6.46
C GLY A 166 -15.00 -16.70 -6.71
N SER A 167 -14.55 -15.62 -6.07
CA SER A 167 -13.18 -15.10 -6.22
C SER A 167 -12.09 -16.03 -5.68
N ALA A 168 -12.42 -16.89 -4.71
CA ALA A 168 -11.49 -17.87 -4.13
C ALA A 168 -11.43 -19.19 -4.92
N THR A 169 -12.39 -19.40 -5.84
CA THR A 169 -12.48 -20.65 -6.62
C THR A 169 -11.69 -20.50 -7.93
N PRO A 170 -10.88 -21.49 -8.31
CA PRO A 170 -10.19 -21.49 -9.60
C PRO A 170 -11.17 -21.31 -10.78
N ALA A 171 -10.83 -20.46 -11.75
CA ALA A 171 -11.73 -20.09 -12.85
C ALA A 171 -12.15 -21.28 -13.73
N ASP A 172 -11.28 -22.28 -13.86
CA ASP A 172 -11.53 -23.55 -14.53
C ASP A 172 -12.62 -24.39 -13.86
N ALA A 173 -12.85 -24.23 -12.55
CA ALA A 173 -13.88 -24.94 -11.82
C ALA A 173 -15.28 -24.27 -11.85
N LEU A 174 -15.37 -22.99 -12.27
CA LEU A 174 -16.60 -22.19 -12.21
C LEU A 174 -17.45 -22.25 -13.49
N GLY A 175 -16.88 -22.73 -14.59
CA GLY A 175 -17.48 -22.67 -15.92
C GLY A 175 -17.37 -21.28 -16.56
N ALA A 176 -17.28 -21.24 -17.89
CA ALA A 176 -16.99 -20.03 -18.67
C ALA A 176 -17.88 -18.80 -18.34
N PRO A 177 -19.22 -18.88 -18.28
CA PRO A 177 -20.04 -17.69 -18.08
C PRO A 177 -19.90 -17.08 -16.68
N VAL A 178 -19.73 -17.91 -15.65
CA VAL A 178 -19.54 -17.43 -14.27
C VAL A 178 -18.16 -16.80 -14.12
N ALA A 179 -17.12 -17.44 -14.68
CA ALA A 179 -15.76 -16.91 -14.66
C ALA A 179 -15.65 -15.55 -15.38
N GLU A 180 -16.35 -15.37 -16.51
CA GLU A 180 -16.35 -14.10 -17.26
C GLU A 180 -17.02 -12.96 -16.46
N VAL A 181 -18.15 -13.24 -15.81
CA VAL A 181 -18.84 -12.25 -14.95
C VAL A 181 -17.96 -11.85 -13.78
N LEU A 182 -17.32 -12.81 -13.09
CA LEU A 182 -16.42 -12.50 -11.99
C LEU A 182 -15.19 -11.71 -12.45
N ALA A 183 -14.60 -12.06 -13.61
CA ALA A 183 -13.50 -11.30 -14.18
C ALA A 183 -13.90 -9.86 -14.53
N ALA A 184 -15.12 -9.65 -15.04
CA ALA A 184 -15.65 -8.31 -15.30
C ALA A 184 -15.85 -7.50 -14.02
N ILE A 185 -16.35 -8.13 -12.95
CA ILE A 185 -16.49 -7.51 -11.62
C ILE A 185 -15.11 -7.15 -11.05
N ASP A 186 -14.13 -8.04 -11.16
CA ASP A 186 -12.77 -7.80 -10.66
C ASP A 186 -12.13 -6.62 -11.38
N ALA A 187 -12.18 -6.60 -12.70
CA ALA A 187 -11.60 -5.53 -13.51
C ALA A 187 -12.34 -4.19 -13.34
N GLY A 188 -13.68 -4.21 -13.26
CA GLY A 188 -14.51 -3.00 -13.23
C GLY A 188 -14.71 -2.39 -11.84
N ILE A 189 -14.68 -3.20 -10.78
CA ILE A 189 -15.04 -2.77 -9.42
C ILE A 189 -13.91 -3.06 -8.44
N VAL A 190 -13.46 -4.31 -8.32
CA VAL A 190 -12.55 -4.72 -7.24
C VAL A 190 -11.17 -4.07 -7.39
N VAL A 191 -10.57 -4.15 -8.58
CA VAL A 191 -9.24 -3.57 -8.83
C VAL A 191 -9.25 -2.04 -8.70
N PRO A 192 -10.21 -1.29 -9.28
CA PRO A 192 -10.32 0.15 -9.06
C PRO A 192 -10.56 0.52 -7.58
N ALA A 193 -11.43 -0.22 -6.88
CA ALA A 193 -11.69 0.02 -5.46
C ALA A 193 -10.44 -0.21 -4.59
N ALA A 194 -9.71 -1.30 -4.83
CA ALA A 194 -8.45 -1.59 -4.15
C ALA A 194 -7.41 -0.48 -4.38
N ARG A 195 -7.30 0.02 -5.61
CA ARG A 195 -6.44 1.18 -5.94
C ARG A 195 -6.90 2.44 -5.19
N GLY A 196 -8.21 2.68 -5.12
CA GLY A 196 -8.79 3.78 -4.36
C GLY A 196 -8.42 3.73 -2.87
N VAL A 197 -8.51 2.55 -2.25
CA VAL A 197 -8.09 2.33 -0.85
C VAL A 197 -6.60 2.60 -0.66
N LEU A 198 -5.74 2.13 -1.57
CA LEU A 198 -4.30 2.38 -1.51
C LEU A 198 -3.97 3.88 -1.62
N ILE A 199 -4.64 4.60 -2.51
CA ILE A 199 -4.49 6.05 -2.65
C ILE A 199 -4.95 6.75 -1.36
N GLY A 200 -6.10 6.35 -0.81
CA GLY A 200 -6.62 6.90 0.45
C GLY A 200 -5.66 6.68 1.62
N ALA A 201 -5.09 5.48 1.73
CA ALA A 201 -4.10 5.15 2.75
C ALA A 201 -2.81 5.99 2.58
N ALA A 202 -2.33 6.17 1.35
CA ALA A 202 -1.17 7.01 1.06
C ALA A 202 -1.41 8.48 1.45
N ILE A 203 -2.57 9.04 1.11
CA ILE A 203 -2.97 10.39 1.52
C ILE A 203 -3.03 10.48 3.04
N GLY A 204 -3.62 9.48 3.71
CA GLY A 204 -3.68 9.41 5.17
C GLY A 204 -2.29 9.42 5.83
N ALA A 205 -1.34 8.67 5.27
CA ALA A 205 0.05 8.65 5.73
C ALA A 205 0.74 10.01 5.53
N ILE A 206 0.54 10.67 4.39
CA ILE A 206 1.08 12.02 4.13
C ILE A 206 0.51 13.02 5.15
N VAL A 207 -0.80 13.00 5.38
CA VAL A 207 -1.44 13.91 6.36
C VAL A 207 -0.89 13.66 7.76
N ALA A 208 -0.74 12.41 8.19
CA ALA A 208 -0.13 12.07 9.47
C ALA A 208 1.32 12.58 9.57
N GLY A 209 2.13 12.36 8.53
CA GLY A 209 3.50 12.85 8.46
C GLY A 209 3.62 14.37 8.54
N VAL A 210 2.76 15.10 7.81
CA VAL A 210 2.71 16.57 7.86
C VAL A 210 2.34 17.05 9.25
N ARG A 211 1.35 16.45 9.92
CA ARG A 211 0.93 16.83 11.28
C ARG A 211 2.06 16.68 12.30
N VAL A 212 2.84 15.60 12.19
CA VAL A 212 4.03 15.40 13.03
C VAL A 212 5.10 16.43 12.68
N PHE A 213 5.34 16.70 11.39
CA PHE A 213 6.36 17.65 10.94
C PHE A 213 6.11 19.09 11.43
N ILE A 214 4.86 19.56 11.38
CA ILE A 214 4.48 20.89 11.89
C ILE A 214 4.29 20.92 13.41
N GLY A 215 4.57 19.81 14.11
CA GLY A 215 4.55 19.73 15.57
C GLY A 215 3.15 19.72 16.20
N LEU A 216 2.10 19.48 15.40
CA LEU A 216 0.73 19.36 15.91
C LEU A 216 0.49 18.01 16.59
N ASP A 217 1.13 16.96 16.09
CA ASP A 217 1.16 15.65 16.75
C ASP A 217 2.54 15.47 17.38
N ARG A 218 2.58 15.26 18.71
CA ARG A 218 3.81 15.06 19.50
C ARG A 218 3.89 13.65 20.07
N PRO A 219 4.03 12.60 19.25
CA PRO A 219 3.95 11.22 19.69
C PRO A 219 5.04 10.79 20.71
N TYR A 220 6.06 11.63 20.94
CA TYR A 220 7.19 11.33 21.80
C TYR A 220 7.28 12.20 23.06
N LEU A 221 6.39 13.17 23.26
CA LEU A 221 6.45 14.09 24.42
C LEU A 221 5.61 13.62 25.63
N ASP A 222 4.80 12.56 25.48
CA ASP A 222 4.00 11.98 26.57
C ASP A 222 4.74 10.85 27.32
N ARG A 223 6.09 10.89 27.38
CA ARG A 223 6.89 9.97 28.20
C ARG A 223 7.97 10.69 28.98
#